data_AF-A0A1Z4R987-F1
#
_entry.id   AF-A0A1Z4R987-F1
#
_cell.length_a   1.000
_cell.length_b   1.000
_cell.length_c   1.000
_cell.angle_alpha   90.00
_cell.angle_beta   90.00
_cell.angle_gamma   90.00
#
_symmetry.space_group_name_H-M   'P 1'
#
loop_
_entity.id
_entity.type
_entity.pdbx_description
1 polymer ?
#
loop_
_entity_poly.entity_id
_entity_poly.type
_entity_poly.pdbx_seq_one_letter_code
_entity_poly.pdbx_strand_id
1 'polypeptide(L)'
;MTQLNFSQFIHPRSQFPYVANVNGDEPMLDLYTMAGLILYTACANNNQNARENALEVSRASARNHQIDVKKLFERCKTGDRTAILEMITLMVPGLQTRVEA
;
A
#
# COMPACT_ATOMS: atom_id res chain seq x y z
N MET A 1 -6.29 -20.83 -2.57
CA MET A 1 -6.34 -19.36 -2.39
C MET A 1 -6.56 -18.75 -3.76
N THR A 2 -7.45 -17.79 -3.90
CA THR A 2 -7.64 -17.05 -5.15
C THR A 2 -6.35 -16.29 -5.44
N GLN A 3 -5.80 -16.45 -6.65
CA GLN A 3 -4.61 -15.70 -7.05
C GLN A 3 -5.03 -14.24 -7.29
N LEU A 4 -4.56 -13.34 -6.43
CA LEU A 4 -4.81 -11.90 -6.57
C LEU A 4 -3.87 -11.33 -7.63
N ASN A 5 -4.37 -10.38 -8.42
CA ASN A 5 -3.62 -9.68 -9.46
C ASN A 5 -3.28 -8.26 -9.01
N PHE A 6 -2.11 -7.76 -9.41
CA PHE A 6 -1.68 -6.40 -9.06
C PHE A 6 -2.67 -5.32 -9.50
N SER A 7 -3.41 -5.52 -10.60
CA SER A 7 -4.43 -4.57 -11.06
C SER A 7 -5.52 -4.27 -10.01
N GLN A 8 -5.76 -5.17 -9.07
CA GLN A 8 -6.70 -4.98 -7.96
C GLN A 8 -6.18 -3.98 -6.91
N PHE A 9 -4.88 -3.70 -6.91
CA PHE A 9 -4.16 -2.83 -5.97
C PHE A 9 -3.86 -1.44 -6.57
N ILE A 10 -4.33 -1.16 -7.79
CA ILE A 10 -4.22 0.17 -8.38
C ILE A 10 -5.31 1.06 -7.76
N HIS A 11 -4.89 1.98 -6.90
CA HIS A 11 -5.78 2.96 -6.29
C HIS A 11 -6.23 3.99 -7.34
N PRO A 12 -7.46 4.54 -7.31
CA PRO A 12 -7.93 5.54 -8.28
C PRO A 12 -7.10 6.84 -8.36
N ARG A 13 -6.27 7.09 -7.34
CA ARG A 13 -5.33 8.24 -7.29
C ARG A 13 -3.91 7.89 -7.74
N SER A 14 -3.65 6.63 -8.06
CA SER A 14 -2.38 6.16 -8.63
C SER A 14 -2.22 6.73 -10.04
N GLN A 15 -1.00 7.08 -10.40
CA GLN A 15 -0.64 7.47 -11.76
C GLN A 15 -0.03 6.29 -12.56
N PHE A 16 -0.07 5.06 -12.03
CA PHE A 16 0.47 3.87 -12.69
C PHE A 16 -0.07 3.73 -14.13
N PRO A 17 0.78 3.39 -15.13
CA PRO A 17 2.20 3.01 -15.03
C PRO A 17 3.19 4.17 -15.20
N TYR A 18 2.77 5.40 -14.92
CA TYR A 18 3.63 6.58 -15.08
C TYR A 18 4.76 6.58 -14.04
N VAL A 19 5.98 6.75 -14.54
CA VAL A 19 7.20 6.95 -13.74
C VAL A 19 7.69 8.36 -14.06
N ALA A 20 7.79 9.20 -13.04
CA ALA A 20 8.32 10.54 -13.21
C ALA A 20 9.84 10.50 -13.07
N ASN A 21 10.57 11.05 -14.05
CA ASN A 21 11.98 11.40 -13.91
C ASN A 21 12.02 12.90 -13.62
N VAL A 22 12.23 13.26 -12.36
CA VAL A 22 12.33 14.67 -11.98
C VAL A 22 13.82 15.04 -12.03
N ASN A 23 14.23 15.75 -13.08
CA ASN A 23 15.51 16.46 -13.25
C ASN A 23 16.72 15.95 -12.43
N GLY A 24 17.18 14.73 -12.70
CA GLY A 24 18.44 14.19 -12.15
C GLY A 24 18.31 13.35 -10.88
N ASP A 25 17.11 13.26 -10.30
CA ASP A 25 16.79 12.32 -9.22
C ASP A 25 16.47 10.92 -9.78
N GLU A 26 16.56 9.91 -8.90
CA GLU A 26 16.14 8.55 -9.25
C GLU A 26 14.66 8.54 -9.67
N PRO A 27 14.29 7.77 -10.71
CA PRO A 27 12.90 7.64 -11.12
C PRO A 27 12.03 7.15 -9.95
N MET A 28 10.96 7.88 -9.66
CA MET A 28 10.04 7.54 -8.57
C MET A 28 8.61 7.33 -9.07
N LEU A 29 7.91 6.42 -8.37
CA LEU A 29 6.48 6.21 -8.50
C LEU A 29 5.72 7.13 -7.55
N ASP A 30 4.48 7.48 -7.89
CA ASP A 30 3.63 8.19 -6.94
C ASP A 30 3.35 7.31 -5.70
N LEU A 31 3.10 7.97 -4.57
CA LEU A 31 2.93 7.29 -3.28
C LEU A 31 1.78 6.27 -3.27
N TYR A 32 0.70 6.50 -4.04
CA TYR A 32 -0.41 5.55 -4.14
C TYR A 32 0.02 4.28 -4.90
N THR A 33 0.80 4.44 -5.96
CA THR A 33 1.39 3.31 -6.69
C THR A 33 2.37 2.53 -5.82
N MET A 34 3.26 3.22 -5.10
CA MET A 34 4.19 2.57 -4.16
C MET A 34 3.45 1.79 -3.08
N ALA A 35 2.44 2.40 -2.45
CA ALA A 35 1.60 1.73 -1.46
C ALA A 35 0.89 0.49 -2.03
N GLY A 36 0.35 0.59 -3.25
CA GLY A 36 -0.27 -0.54 -3.94
C GLY A 36 0.70 -1.71 -4.17
N LEU A 37 1.94 -1.43 -4.61
CA LEU A 37 2.98 -2.45 -4.85
C LEU A 37 3.40 -3.15 -3.56
N ILE A 38 3.66 -2.38 -2.50
CA ILE A 38 4.03 -2.93 -1.19
C ILE A 38 2.89 -3.80 -0.66
N LEU A 39 1.65 -3.32 -0.74
CA LEU A 39 0.49 -4.04 -0.25
C LEU A 39 0.21 -5.31 -1.06
N TYR A 40 0.36 -5.28 -2.39
CA TYR A 40 0.27 -6.47 -3.23
C TYR A 40 1.32 -7.51 -2.83
N THR A 41 2.57 -7.08 -2.65
CA THR A 41 3.67 -7.95 -2.22
C THR A 41 3.40 -8.56 -0.84
N ALA A 42 2.77 -7.82 0.07
CA ALA A 42 2.38 -8.28 1.39
C ALA A 42 1.18 -9.24 1.37
N CYS A 43 0.10 -8.90 0.65
CA CYS A 43 -1.18 -9.65 0.67
C CYS A 43 -1.18 -10.85 -0.29
N ALA A 44 -0.64 -10.71 -1.50
CA ALA A 44 -0.76 -11.71 -2.57
C ALA A 44 0.46 -12.63 -2.66
N ASN A 45 1.68 -12.09 -2.45
CA ASN A 45 2.91 -12.88 -2.53
C ASN A 45 3.34 -13.49 -1.18
N ASN A 46 2.52 -13.30 -0.13
CA ASN A 46 2.75 -13.80 1.23
C ASN A 46 4.16 -13.46 1.80
N ASN A 47 4.69 -12.28 1.45
CA ASN A 47 5.98 -11.82 1.94
C ASN A 47 5.86 -11.28 3.38
N GLN A 48 6.49 -11.96 4.33
CA GLN A 48 6.37 -11.64 5.76
C GLN A 48 6.95 -10.26 6.11
N ASN A 49 8.10 -9.89 5.57
CA ASN A 49 8.72 -8.59 5.84
C ASN A 49 7.87 -7.45 5.26
N ALA A 50 7.35 -7.63 4.04
CA ALA A 50 6.45 -6.65 3.42
C ALA A 50 5.15 -6.50 4.23
N ARG A 51 4.62 -7.60 4.78
CA ARG A 51 3.47 -7.58 5.69
C ARG A 51 3.75 -6.79 6.95
N GLU A 52 4.86 -7.04 7.63
CA GLU A 52 5.21 -6.35 8.87
C GLU A 52 5.35 -4.84 8.63
N ASN A 53 6.05 -4.45 7.56
CA ASN A 53 6.16 -3.06 7.14
C ASN A 53 4.80 -2.44 6.79
N ALA A 54 3.97 -3.11 5.99
CA ALA A 54 2.66 -2.59 5.61
C ALA A 54 1.76 -2.38 6.84
N LEU A 55 1.79 -3.31 7.80
CA LEU A 55 1.04 -3.20 9.06
C LEU A 55 1.58 -2.08 9.96
N GLU A 56 2.90 -1.91 10.06
CA GLU A 56 3.53 -0.85 10.84
C GLU A 56 3.14 0.53 10.31
N VAL A 57 3.37 0.76 9.01
CA VAL A 57 3.07 2.03 8.33
C VAL A 57 1.58 2.36 8.44
N SER A 58 0.70 1.37 8.23
CA SER A 58 -0.75 1.58 8.34
C SER A 58 -1.21 1.87 9.77
N ARG A 59 -0.58 1.23 10.79
CA ARG A 59 -0.93 1.47 12.20
C ARG A 59 -0.60 2.88 12.64
N ALA A 60 0.50 3.46 12.16
CA ALA A 60 0.86 4.84 12.48
C ALA A 60 -0.27 5.81 12.08
N SER A 61 -0.79 5.65 10.85
CA SER A 61 -1.90 6.45 10.33
C SER A 61 -3.26 6.15 10.98
N ALA A 62 -3.47 4.91 11.42
CA ALA A 62 -4.74 4.46 12.01
C ALA A 62 -4.95 4.88 13.48
N ARG A 63 -3.91 5.37 14.19
CA ARG A 63 -3.98 5.69 15.63
C ARG A 63 -5.14 6.62 16.00
N ASN A 64 -5.53 7.51 15.09
CA ASN A 64 -6.59 8.50 15.31
C ASN A 64 -8.00 7.99 14.98
N HIS A 65 -8.15 6.82 14.35
CA HIS A 65 -9.41 6.38 13.74
C HIS A 65 -9.94 5.03 14.24
N GLN A 66 -9.34 4.42 15.28
CA GLN A 66 -9.73 3.10 15.81
C GLN A 66 -9.86 2.00 14.74
N ILE A 67 -9.07 2.06 13.66
CA ILE A 67 -9.14 1.08 12.58
C ILE A 67 -8.39 -0.19 13.00
N ASP A 68 -9.06 -1.34 12.93
CA ASP A 68 -8.42 -2.65 13.10
C ASP A 68 -7.65 -3.03 11.82
N VAL A 69 -6.41 -2.55 11.75
CA VAL A 69 -5.49 -2.78 10.63
C VAL A 69 -5.25 -4.28 10.38
N LYS A 70 -5.26 -5.12 11.42
CA LYS A 70 -5.05 -6.57 11.25
C LYS A 70 -6.24 -7.20 10.52
N LYS A 71 -7.46 -6.90 10.97
CA LYS A 71 -8.68 -7.38 10.31
C LYS A 71 -8.79 -6.86 8.88
N LEU A 72 -8.42 -5.61 8.66
CA LEU A 72 -8.39 -5.01 7.32
C LEU A 72 -7.39 -5.73 6.40
N PHE A 73 -6.20 -6.07 6.89
CA PHE A 73 -5.22 -6.84 6.14
C PHE A 73 -5.67 -8.27 5.81
N GLU A 74 -6.36 -8.96 6.73
CA GLU A 74 -6.92 -10.29 6.42
C GLU A 74 -7.98 -10.23 5.33
N ARG A 75 -8.78 -9.14 5.26
CA ARG A 75 -9.69 -8.90 4.13
C ARG A 75 -8.95 -8.58 2.83
N CYS A 76 -7.83 -7.85 2.89
CA CYS A 76 -6.97 -7.61 1.72
C CYS A 76 -6.52 -8.94 1.07
N LYS A 77 -6.13 -9.93 1.88
CA LYS A 77 -5.72 -11.27 1.41
C LYS A 77 -6.82 -12.05 0.70
N THR A 78 -8.09 -11.71 0.92
CA THR A 78 -9.22 -12.33 0.22
C THR A 78 -9.62 -11.58 -1.05
N GLY A 79 -8.92 -10.49 -1.41
CA GLY A 79 -9.24 -9.66 -2.57
C GLY A 79 -10.36 -8.66 -2.32
N ASP A 80 -10.70 -8.39 -1.06
CA ASP A 80 -11.69 -7.36 -0.71
C ASP A 80 -11.21 -5.98 -1.18
N ARG A 81 -11.86 -5.46 -2.23
CA ARG A 81 -11.46 -4.21 -2.86
C ARG A 81 -11.50 -3.02 -1.91
N THR A 82 -12.49 -2.95 -1.03
CA THR A 82 -12.60 -1.86 -0.04
C THR A 82 -11.43 -1.92 0.92
N ALA A 83 -11.12 -3.11 1.43
CA ALA A 83 -10.00 -3.30 2.34
C ALA A 83 -8.66 -2.96 1.69
N ILE A 84 -8.46 -3.32 0.42
CA ILE A 84 -7.26 -2.99 -0.35
C ILE A 84 -7.10 -1.46 -0.46
N LEU A 85 -8.14 -0.75 -0.89
CA LEU A 85 -8.07 0.69 -1.07
C LEU A 85 -7.87 1.45 0.26
N GLU A 86 -8.50 0.96 1.32
CA GLU A 86 -8.37 1.54 2.66
C GLU A 86 -6.96 1.32 3.22
N MET A 87 -6.39 0.12 3.05
CA MET A 87 -4.98 -0.13 3.41
C MET A 87 -4.02 0.76 2.62
N ILE A 88 -4.21 0.92 1.30
CA ILE A 88 -3.39 1.83 0.49
C ILE A 88 -3.47 3.26 1.03
N THR A 89 -4.67 3.72 1.36
CA THR A 89 -4.88 5.07 1.90
C THR A 89 -4.19 5.27 3.26
N LEU A 90 -4.18 4.25 4.11
CA LEU A 90 -3.47 4.29 5.40
C LEU A 90 -1.94 4.25 5.24
N MET A 91 -1.45 3.62 4.18
CA MET A 91 0.00 3.52 3.92
C MET A 91 0.60 4.82 3.37
N VAL A 92 -0.14 5.56 2.53
CA VAL A 92 0.38 6.76 1.84
C VAL A 92 0.98 7.80 2.80
N PRO A 93 0.32 8.21 3.91
CA PRO A 93 0.91 9.18 4.84
C PRO A 93 2.22 8.70 5.46
N GLY A 94 2.31 7.42 5.83
CA GLY A 94 3.53 6.89 6.43
C GLY A 94 4.67 6.69 5.41
N LEU A 95 4.35 6.50 4.12
CA LEU A 95 5.35 6.55 3.05
C LEU A 95 5.83 7.98 2.80
N GLN A 96 4.91 8.95 2.81
CA GLN A 96 5.25 10.36 2.66
C GLN A 96 6.28 10.80 3.71
N THR A 97 6.05 10.47 4.99
CA THR A 97 6.99 10.77 6.08
C THR A 97 8.37 10.14 5.88
N ARG A 98 8.47 8.97 5.22
CA ARG A 98 9.75 8.30 4.94
C ARG A 98 10.51 8.88 3.74
N VAL A 99 9.80 9.54 2.82
CA VAL A 99 10.40 10.22 1.66
C VAL A 99 10.87 11.63 2.03
N GLU A 100 10.18 12.29 2.96
CA GLU A 100 10.50 13.64 3.43
C GLU A 100 11.58 13.67 4.54
N ALA A 101 11.96 12.51 5.10
CA ALA A 101 12.94 12.37 6.18
C ALA A 101 14.36 12.13 5.66
#